data_AF-A0A6J1NYM2-F1
#
_entry.id   AF-A0A6J1NYM2-F1
#
_cell.length_a   1.000
_cell.length_b   1.000
_cell.length_c   1.000
_cell.angle_alpha   90.00
_cell.angle_beta   90.00
_cell.angle_gamma   90.00
#
_symmetry.space_group_name_H-M   'P 1'
#
loop_
_entity.id
_entity.type
_entity.pdbx_description
1 polymer ?
#
loop_
_entity_poly.entity_id
_entity_poly.type
_entity_poly.pdbx_seq_one_letter_code
_entity_poly.pdbx_strand_id
1 'polypeptide(L)'
;MTDILDSQNVCILNDGTPTRRTRPGEGPSTPDLSLCSPSLASLISWSVLDHTYGSDHAPIVLTLPISSPYSNLQYSSKLKHKLPDNWNTFKHYVDQKISSLPIVNGGNETICSNEFTKILIDAANTLIPLKGNRQGKIPFPPWWDHECTIAIKQRKEAEKKYCSVMTAENFEIYTQIARSTSKLLKKKKFEGWRRFCESISPDICPSLVWRNIRRFKSAFYSSSSGTLPIELADQFIDKLAPPYVPNFNNAQCCIPYSVPCSHTDLNAPFSLSELKGVLSYVKDSSPGEDGITYSFLINCNDASLNYYLCVINAIMLSGNIPSSCENTNHSSHIKT
;
A
#
# COMPACT_ATOMS: atom_id res chain seq x y z
N MET A 1 31.92 -33.37 -3.21
CA MET A 1 30.96 -32.24 -3.13
C MET A 1 31.58 -30.97 -3.70
N THR A 2 32.83 -30.66 -3.34
CA THR A 2 33.66 -29.59 -3.93
C THR A 2 33.74 -29.67 -5.47
N ASP A 3 34.00 -30.84 -6.03
CA ASP A 3 34.17 -31.00 -7.49
C ASP A 3 32.91 -30.66 -8.29
N ILE A 4 31.72 -30.86 -7.68
CA ILE A 4 30.44 -30.50 -8.29
C ILE A 4 30.24 -28.99 -8.23
N LEU A 5 30.61 -28.35 -7.12
CA LEU A 5 30.48 -26.90 -6.96
C LEU A 5 31.40 -26.13 -7.92
N ASP A 6 32.62 -26.63 -8.10
CA ASP A 6 33.57 -26.07 -9.06
C ASP A 6 33.08 -26.25 -10.50
N SER A 7 32.50 -27.41 -10.83
CA SER A 7 31.92 -27.66 -12.17
C SER A 7 30.74 -26.75 -12.51
N GLN A 8 29.99 -26.30 -11.49
CA GLN A 8 28.80 -25.47 -11.64
C GLN A 8 29.08 -23.98 -11.41
N ASN A 9 30.33 -23.61 -11.12
CA ASN A 9 30.75 -22.24 -10.82
C ASN A 9 29.90 -21.60 -9.70
N VAL A 10 29.78 -22.30 -8.56
CA VAL A 10 28.99 -21.89 -7.39
C VAL A 10 29.88 -21.79 -6.16
N CYS A 11 29.74 -20.72 -5.37
CA CYS A 11 30.50 -20.48 -4.14
C CYS A 11 29.67 -20.81 -2.88
N ILE A 12 30.32 -21.38 -1.88
CA ILE A 12 29.77 -21.56 -0.53
C ILE A 12 29.94 -20.27 0.27
N LEU A 13 28.88 -19.84 0.96
CA LEU A 13 28.88 -18.64 1.80
C LEU A 13 29.09 -18.92 3.29
N ASN A 14 28.89 -20.16 3.73
CA ASN A 14 28.98 -20.54 5.14
C ASN A 14 30.40 -20.36 5.69
N ASP A 15 30.53 -19.76 6.87
CA ASP A 15 31.81 -19.59 7.59
C ASP A 15 32.11 -20.73 8.59
N GLY A 16 31.19 -21.71 8.71
CA GLY A 16 31.27 -22.83 9.66
C GLY A 16 30.54 -22.61 10.98
N THR A 17 29.92 -21.44 11.19
CA THR A 17 29.08 -21.16 12.38
C THR A 17 27.92 -22.16 12.47
N PRO A 18 27.70 -22.81 13.63
CA PRO A 18 26.64 -23.80 13.83
C PRO A 18 25.25 -23.24 13.48
N THR A 19 24.52 -23.96 12.62
CA THR A 19 23.15 -23.56 12.20
C THR A 19 22.08 -24.35 12.94
N ARG A 20 22.46 -25.30 13.80
CA ARG A 20 21.55 -26.13 14.58
C ARG A 20 21.97 -26.20 16.04
N ARG A 21 21.00 -26.05 16.95
CA ARG A 21 21.18 -26.31 18.38
C ARG A 21 21.21 -27.82 18.62
N THR A 22 22.32 -28.29 19.17
CA THR A 22 22.58 -29.72 19.41
C THR A 22 22.20 -30.11 20.84
N ARG A 23 22.16 -31.42 21.12
CA ARG A 23 21.91 -31.96 22.46
C ARG A 23 23.20 -32.04 23.30
N PRO A 24 23.11 -32.19 24.63
CA PRO A 24 24.29 -32.44 25.45
C PRO A 24 25.06 -33.67 24.94
N GLY A 25 26.37 -33.51 24.71
CA GLY A 25 27.24 -34.56 24.17
C GLY A 25 27.31 -34.62 22.64
N GLU A 26 26.46 -33.90 21.91
CA GLU A 26 26.59 -33.72 20.46
C GLU A 26 27.48 -32.51 20.14
N GLY A 27 28.47 -32.68 19.25
CA GLY A 27 29.29 -31.58 18.75
C GLY A 27 28.49 -30.58 17.89
N PRO A 28 29.05 -29.39 17.59
CA PRO A 28 28.39 -28.38 16.75
C PRO A 28 28.00 -28.93 15.36
N SER A 29 26.89 -28.46 14.81
CA SER A 29 26.34 -28.96 13.54
C SER A 29 25.88 -27.84 12.61
N THR A 30 26.19 -27.98 11.32
CA THR A 30 25.91 -27.03 10.23
C THR A 30 25.23 -27.72 9.03
N PRO A 31 24.02 -28.29 9.20
CA PRO A 31 23.35 -29.00 8.11
C PRO A 31 22.91 -28.09 6.95
N ASP A 32 22.79 -26.78 7.18
CA ASP A 32 22.22 -25.83 6.24
C ASP A 32 23.33 -25.18 5.38
N LEU A 33 23.22 -25.28 4.05
CA LEU A 33 24.20 -24.75 3.09
C LEU A 33 23.64 -23.55 2.32
N SER A 34 24.40 -22.46 2.26
CA SER A 34 24.10 -21.25 1.48
C SER A 34 25.06 -21.15 0.30
N LEU A 35 24.49 -21.08 -0.91
CA LEU A 35 25.21 -21.09 -2.17
C LEU A 35 24.88 -19.85 -2.99
N CYS A 36 25.85 -19.33 -3.75
CA CYS A 36 25.63 -18.22 -4.68
C CYS A 36 26.61 -18.25 -5.85
N SER A 37 26.40 -17.39 -6.86
CA SER A 37 27.38 -17.21 -7.93
C SER A 37 28.62 -16.43 -7.43
N PRO A 38 29.81 -16.63 -8.01
CA PRO A 38 31.03 -15.92 -7.63
C PRO A 38 30.90 -14.40 -7.67
N SER A 39 30.12 -13.88 -8.62
CA SER A 39 29.85 -12.45 -8.76
C SER A 39 29.11 -11.85 -7.56
N LEU A 40 28.27 -12.64 -6.89
CA LEU A 40 27.50 -12.22 -5.71
C LEU A 40 28.22 -12.54 -4.41
N ALA A 41 29.08 -13.56 -4.40
CA ALA A 41 29.77 -14.03 -3.20
C ALA A 41 30.55 -12.93 -2.48
N SER A 42 31.20 -12.04 -3.25
CA SER A 42 31.96 -10.91 -2.70
C SER A 42 31.10 -9.79 -2.10
N LEU A 43 29.81 -9.74 -2.45
CA LEU A 43 28.89 -8.69 -2.02
C LEU A 43 28.01 -9.15 -0.85
N ILE A 44 27.76 -10.45 -0.72
CA ILE A 44 26.86 -11.01 0.31
C ILE A 44 27.60 -11.10 1.64
N SER A 45 27.04 -10.52 2.70
CA SER A 45 27.43 -10.88 4.06
C SER A 45 26.54 -12.00 4.58
N TRP A 46 27.16 -13.03 5.14
CA TRP A 46 26.50 -14.20 5.72
C TRP A 46 26.62 -14.19 7.25
N SER A 47 25.55 -14.50 7.96
CA SER A 47 25.60 -14.69 9.42
C SER A 47 24.48 -15.61 9.92
N VAL A 48 24.65 -16.17 11.12
CA VAL A 48 23.63 -16.95 11.83
C VAL A 48 23.11 -16.13 13.00
N LEU A 49 21.80 -16.16 13.24
CA LEU A 49 21.23 -15.54 14.44
C LEU A 49 21.44 -16.41 15.68
N ASP A 50 21.72 -15.78 16.82
CA ASP A 50 22.00 -16.43 18.11
C ASP A 50 20.85 -17.30 18.67
N HIS A 51 19.64 -17.18 18.11
CA HIS A 51 18.44 -17.82 18.62
C HIS A 51 17.75 -18.65 17.55
N THR A 52 17.23 -19.81 17.93
CA THR A 52 16.47 -20.71 17.03
C THR A 52 14.99 -20.36 16.87
N TYR A 53 14.51 -19.36 17.62
CA TYR A 53 13.11 -18.93 17.64
C TYR A 53 12.08 -20.05 17.95
N GLY A 54 12.52 -21.13 18.61
CA GLY A 54 11.67 -22.25 19.01
C GLY A 54 11.77 -23.47 18.10
N SER A 55 12.58 -23.39 17.03
CA SER A 55 13.04 -24.55 16.26
C SER A 55 14.31 -25.13 16.92
N ASP A 56 14.92 -26.14 16.30
CA ASP A 56 16.31 -26.54 16.53
C ASP A 56 17.27 -25.90 15.52
N HIS A 57 16.79 -25.38 14.40
CA HIS A 57 17.59 -24.61 13.45
C HIS A 57 17.62 -23.11 13.78
N ALA A 58 18.79 -22.51 13.63
CA ALA A 58 19.02 -21.07 13.72
C ALA A 58 18.87 -20.43 12.34
N PRO A 59 18.16 -19.29 12.21
CA PRO A 59 18.01 -18.61 10.93
C PRO A 59 19.36 -18.11 10.41
N ILE A 60 19.58 -18.33 9.11
CA ILE A 60 20.69 -17.74 8.35
C ILE A 60 20.22 -16.42 7.74
N VAL A 61 21.06 -15.39 7.86
CA VAL A 61 20.84 -14.06 7.30
C VAL A 61 21.86 -13.82 6.19
N LEU A 62 21.34 -13.60 4.98
CA LEU A 62 22.11 -13.14 3.83
C LEU A 62 21.77 -11.68 3.60
N THR A 63 22.76 -10.80 3.73
CA THR A 63 22.57 -9.37 3.44
C THR A 63 23.28 -9.03 2.15
N LEU A 64 22.50 -8.56 1.19
CA LEU A 64 22.96 -8.02 -0.09
C LEU A 64 22.90 -6.49 -0.01
N PRO A 65 24.04 -5.78 -0.09
CA PRO A 65 24.07 -4.32 -0.12
C PRO A 65 23.68 -3.81 -1.51
N ILE A 66 22.43 -4.06 -1.91
CA ILE A 66 21.90 -3.49 -3.15
C ILE A 66 21.46 -2.06 -2.82
N SER A 67 22.28 -1.08 -3.19
CA SER A 67 21.82 0.29 -3.35
C SER A 67 20.88 0.34 -4.54
N SER A 68 19.64 -0.12 -4.35
CA SER A 68 18.63 0.08 -5.36
C SER A 68 18.34 1.58 -5.42
N PRO A 69 18.45 2.24 -6.59
CA PRO A 69 17.94 3.61 -6.75
C PRO A 69 16.42 3.67 -6.46
N TYR A 70 15.76 2.51 -6.39
CA TYR A 70 14.34 2.34 -6.04
C TYR A 70 14.09 1.94 -4.58
N SER A 71 15.11 1.85 -3.72
CA SER A 71 14.93 1.52 -2.28
C SER A 71 14.11 2.58 -1.53
N ASN A 72 13.97 3.78 -2.12
CA ASN A 72 13.04 4.83 -1.71
C ASN A 72 11.86 4.98 -2.68
N LEU A 73 11.35 3.90 -3.30
CA LEU A 73 9.95 3.88 -3.72
C LEU A 73 9.09 3.82 -2.44
N GLN A 74 9.12 4.92 -1.69
CA GLN A 74 8.04 5.29 -0.80
C GLN A 74 6.81 5.32 -1.70
N TYR A 75 6.00 4.27 -1.63
CA TYR A 75 4.61 4.35 -2.06
C TYR A 75 3.91 5.33 -1.11
N SER A 76 4.22 6.62 -1.24
CA SER A 76 3.45 7.68 -0.64
C SER A 76 2.09 7.58 -1.29
N SER A 77 1.05 7.38 -0.49
CA SER A 77 -0.32 7.59 -0.97
C SER A 77 -0.33 8.91 -1.73
N LYS A 78 -0.84 8.90 -2.98
CA LYS A 78 -1.01 10.16 -3.75
C LYS A 78 -1.74 11.21 -2.91
N LEU A 79 -2.60 10.77 -1.98
CA LEU A 79 -3.19 11.58 -0.91
C LEU A 79 -2.19 11.86 0.21
N LYS A 80 -1.41 12.94 0.05
CA LYS A 80 -0.37 13.41 0.98
C LYS A 80 -0.92 14.00 2.28
N HIS A 81 -2.10 14.62 2.25
CA HIS A 81 -2.67 15.34 3.39
C HIS A 81 -3.56 14.46 4.28
N LYS A 82 -3.51 14.68 5.59
CA LYS A 82 -4.48 14.13 6.54
C LYS A 82 -5.67 15.11 6.58
N LEU A 83 -6.69 14.80 5.79
CA LEU A 83 -7.88 15.64 5.63
C LEU A 83 -8.46 16.03 7.01
N PRO A 84 -8.71 17.33 7.25
CA PRO A 84 -9.22 17.81 8.53
C PRO A 84 -10.73 17.57 8.64
N ASP A 85 -11.23 17.53 9.87
CA ASP A 85 -12.67 17.50 10.14
C ASP A 85 -13.29 18.91 10.03
N ASN A 86 -12.48 19.97 10.15
CA ASN A 86 -12.89 21.37 10.04
C ASN A 86 -12.17 22.07 8.87
N TRP A 87 -12.96 22.59 7.92
CA TRP A 87 -12.48 23.21 6.68
C TRP A 87 -12.61 24.74 6.67
N ASN A 88 -13.02 25.38 7.76
CA ASN A 88 -13.31 26.83 7.77
C ASN A 88 -12.08 27.68 7.46
N THR A 89 -10.91 27.31 7.99
CA THR A 89 -9.64 28.01 7.70
C THR A 89 -9.21 27.83 6.26
N PHE A 90 -9.37 26.62 5.70
CA PHE A 90 -9.12 26.33 4.29
C PHE A 90 -10.04 27.16 3.38
N LYS A 91 -11.35 27.16 3.65
CA LYS A 91 -12.34 27.99 2.95
C LYS A 91 -11.95 29.44 2.92
N HIS A 92 -11.63 30.00 4.09
CA HIS A 92 -11.28 31.40 4.21
C HIS A 92 -10.00 31.76 3.44
N TYR A 93 -9.00 30.88 3.47
CA TYR A 93 -7.75 31.07 2.71
C TYR A 93 -7.99 31.10 1.20
N VAL A 94 -8.75 30.13 0.68
CA VAL A 94 -9.07 30.05 -0.75
C VAL A 94 -9.87 31.28 -1.17
N ASP A 95 -10.88 31.68 -0.40
CA ASP A 95 -11.71 32.85 -0.72
C ASP A 95 -10.94 34.17 -0.72
N GLN A 96 -9.98 34.35 0.17
CA GLN A 96 -9.14 35.55 0.15
C GLN A 96 -8.28 35.64 -1.12
N LYS A 97 -7.88 34.50 -1.68
CA LYS A 97 -7.00 34.42 -2.86
C LYS A 97 -7.77 34.35 -4.16
N ILE A 98 -9.03 33.90 -4.16
CA ILE A 98 -9.84 33.76 -5.39
C ILE A 98 -10.02 35.09 -6.11
N SER A 99 -10.17 36.20 -5.38
CA SER A 99 -10.35 37.53 -5.97
C SER A 99 -9.11 38.05 -6.71
N SER A 100 -7.94 37.44 -6.48
CA SER A 100 -6.69 37.78 -7.18
C SER A 100 -6.49 37.01 -8.49
N LEU A 101 -7.37 36.05 -8.80
CA LEU A 101 -7.27 35.25 -10.00
C LEU A 101 -7.66 36.04 -11.26
N PRO A 102 -7.03 35.75 -12.41
CA PRO A 102 -7.40 36.37 -13.68
C PRO A 102 -8.81 35.96 -14.09
N ILE A 103 -9.53 36.89 -14.73
CA ILE A 103 -10.85 36.62 -15.32
C ILE A 103 -10.68 35.57 -16.42
N VAL A 104 -11.51 34.54 -16.39
CA VAL A 104 -11.51 33.46 -17.39
C VAL A 104 -12.06 33.99 -18.70
N ASN A 105 -11.27 33.91 -19.77
CA ASN A 105 -11.63 34.32 -21.12
C ASN A 105 -11.11 33.27 -22.12
N GLY A 106 -11.61 33.31 -23.37
CA GLY A 106 -11.11 32.42 -24.43
C GLY A 106 -9.60 32.60 -24.65
N GLY A 107 -8.80 31.57 -24.35
CA GLY A 107 -7.36 31.52 -24.55
C GLY A 107 -6.48 31.63 -23.29
N ASN A 108 -7.04 31.79 -22.09
CA ASN A 108 -6.28 31.77 -20.82
C ASN A 108 -6.65 30.63 -19.87
N GLU A 109 -7.41 29.64 -20.34
CA GLU A 109 -8.01 28.57 -19.54
C GLU A 109 -6.96 27.77 -18.78
N THR A 110 -5.85 27.43 -19.44
CA THR A 110 -4.72 26.71 -18.82
C THR A 110 -4.09 27.51 -17.68
N ILE A 111 -3.92 28.82 -17.85
CA ILE A 111 -3.32 29.69 -16.83
C ILE A 111 -4.27 29.80 -15.64
N CYS A 112 -5.56 30.07 -15.88
CA CYS A 112 -6.59 30.14 -14.86
C CYS A 112 -6.69 28.83 -14.05
N SER A 113 -6.67 27.68 -14.74
CA SER A 113 -6.71 26.35 -14.11
C SER A 113 -5.48 26.09 -13.22
N ASN A 114 -4.28 26.43 -13.72
CA ASN A 114 -3.04 26.24 -12.98
C ASN A 114 -2.96 27.14 -11.74
N GLU A 115 -3.34 28.41 -11.83
CA GLU A 115 -3.33 29.33 -10.69
C GLU A 115 -4.40 28.94 -9.64
N PHE A 116 -5.59 28.51 -10.07
CA PHE A 116 -6.60 27.98 -9.16
C PHE A 116 -6.10 26.72 -8.42
N THR A 117 -5.51 25.78 -9.16
CA THR A 117 -4.89 24.56 -8.62
C THR A 117 -3.80 24.89 -7.60
N LYS A 118 -2.95 25.87 -7.91
CA LYS A 118 -1.88 26.33 -7.04
C LYS A 118 -2.41 26.91 -5.73
N ILE A 119 -3.50 27.69 -5.77
CA ILE A 119 -4.14 28.20 -4.54
C ILE A 119 -4.64 27.04 -3.67
N LEU A 120 -5.30 26.04 -4.25
CA LEU A 120 -5.80 24.88 -3.48
C LEU A 120 -4.66 24.09 -2.84
N ILE A 121 -3.58 23.84 -3.58
CA ILE A 121 -2.40 23.13 -3.09
C ILE A 121 -1.68 23.94 -2.00
N ASP A 122 -1.53 25.25 -2.19
CA ASP A 122 -0.89 26.14 -1.22
C ASP A 122 -1.70 26.23 0.08
N ALA A 123 -3.02 26.33 -0.02
CA ALA A 123 -3.92 26.25 1.11
C ALA A 123 -3.78 24.91 1.86
N ALA A 124 -3.73 23.80 1.12
CA ALA A 124 -3.58 22.46 1.69
C ALA A 124 -2.21 22.26 2.36
N ASN A 125 -1.13 22.71 1.74
CA ASN A 125 0.24 22.62 2.29
C ASN A 125 0.41 23.47 3.55
N THR A 126 -0.24 24.64 3.59
CA THR A 126 -0.13 25.57 4.72
C THR A 126 -0.99 25.13 5.92
N LEU A 127 -2.19 24.62 5.66
CA LEU A 127 -3.22 24.43 6.69
C LEU A 127 -3.47 22.97 7.06
N ILE A 128 -3.17 22.01 6.17
CA ILE A 128 -3.51 20.60 6.37
C ILE A 128 -2.24 19.79 6.65
N PRO A 129 -2.13 19.13 7.82
CA PRO A 129 -0.95 18.36 8.16
C PRO A 129 -0.77 17.21 7.17
N LEU A 130 0.48 16.99 6.76
CA LEU A 130 0.84 15.83 5.96
C LEU A 130 0.58 14.54 6.74
N LYS A 131 0.13 13.50 6.05
CA LYS A 131 0.10 12.16 6.62
C LYS A 131 1.53 11.80 6.99
N GLY A 132 1.76 11.59 8.28
CA GLY A 132 3.05 11.09 8.75
C GLY A 132 3.40 9.80 8.01
N ASN A 133 4.68 9.68 7.63
CA ASN A 133 5.20 8.41 7.13
C ASN A 133 4.89 7.35 8.20
N ARG A 134 4.19 6.29 7.80
CA ARG A 134 4.00 5.09 8.64
C ARG A 134 5.35 4.35 8.71
N GLN A 135 6.36 4.97 9.30
CA GLN A 135 7.64 4.32 9.54
C GLN A 135 7.50 3.34 10.71
N GLY A 136 7.80 2.08 10.41
CA GLY A 136 8.68 1.26 11.24
C GLY A 136 8.11 0.54 12.46
N LYS A 137 6.84 0.73 12.86
CA LYS A 137 6.30 -0.13 13.93
C LYS A 137 5.79 -1.43 13.32
N ILE A 138 6.58 -2.50 13.51
CA ILE A 138 6.14 -3.87 13.27
C ILE A 138 4.84 -4.07 14.06
N PRO A 139 3.68 -4.26 13.40
CA PRO A 139 2.44 -4.41 14.12
C PRO A 139 2.49 -5.71 14.90
N PHE A 140 2.28 -5.65 16.21
CA PHE A 140 2.13 -6.85 17.00
C PHE A 140 0.88 -7.63 16.53
N PRO A 141 0.94 -8.97 16.54
CA PRO A 141 -0.25 -9.77 16.36
C PRO A 141 -1.34 -9.34 17.34
N PRO A 142 -2.62 -9.32 16.94
CA PRO A 142 -3.72 -8.85 17.80
C PRO A 142 -3.93 -9.68 19.07
N TRP A 143 -3.38 -10.90 19.12
CA TRP A 143 -3.46 -11.81 20.27
C TRP A 143 -2.24 -11.74 21.20
N TRP A 144 -1.23 -10.94 20.86
CA TRP A 144 0.01 -10.84 21.61
C TRP A 144 -0.13 -9.88 22.80
N ASP A 145 0.34 -10.28 23.97
CA ASP A 145 0.29 -9.48 25.19
C ASP A 145 1.64 -9.46 25.95
N HIS A 146 1.62 -8.83 27.13
CA HIS A 146 2.80 -8.72 27.98
C HIS A 146 3.29 -10.10 28.47
N GLU A 147 2.38 -11.03 28.74
CA GLU A 147 2.71 -12.39 29.18
C GLU A 147 3.47 -13.16 28.08
N CYS A 148 3.05 -13.02 26.82
CA CYS A 148 3.77 -13.57 25.66
C CYS A 148 5.20 -13.03 25.58
N THR A 149 5.36 -11.74 25.86
CA THR A 149 6.65 -11.04 25.80
C THR A 149 7.60 -11.55 26.90
N ILE A 150 7.11 -11.70 28.13
CA ILE A 150 7.87 -12.26 29.25
C ILE A 150 8.30 -13.70 28.94
N ALA A 151 7.36 -14.55 28.50
CA ALA A 151 7.65 -15.97 28.23
C ALA A 151 8.72 -16.14 27.13
N ILE A 152 8.66 -15.34 26.06
CA ILE A 152 9.69 -15.33 25.03
C ILE A 152 11.04 -14.86 25.56
N LYS A 153 11.06 -13.82 26.41
CA LYS A 153 12.30 -13.34 27.04
C LYS A 153 12.94 -14.43 27.91
N GLN A 154 12.16 -15.07 28.78
CA GLN A 154 12.62 -16.19 29.62
C GLN A 154 13.15 -17.35 28.78
N ARG A 155 12.45 -17.71 27.69
CA ARG A 155 12.92 -18.75 26.77
C ARG A 155 14.25 -18.39 26.13
N LYS A 156 14.45 -17.15 25.67
CA LYS A 156 15.71 -16.68 25.08
C LYS A 156 16.86 -16.70 26.10
N GLU A 157 16.59 -16.28 27.33
CA GLU A 157 17.59 -16.30 28.41
C GLU A 157 18.01 -17.73 28.77
N ALA A 158 17.05 -18.65 28.87
CA ALA A 158 17.33 -20.06 29.11
C ALA A 158 18.09 -20.71 27.94
N GLU A 159 17.72 -20.38 26.69
CA GLU A 159 18.42 -20.84 25.49
C GLU A 159 19.87 -20.34 25.47
N LYS A 160 20.10 -19.05 25.75
CA LYS A 160 21.44 -18.48 25.83
C LYS A 160 22.28 -19.17 26.91
N LYS A 161 21.70 -19.40 28.10
CA LYS A 161 22.37 -20.11 29.20
C LYS A 161 22.76 -21.54 28.77
N TYR A 162 21.85 -22.26 28.14
CA TYR A 162 22.13 -23.60 27.62
C TYR A 162 23.23 -23.61 26.56
N CYS A 163 23.18 -22.72 25.57
CA CYS A 163 24.21 -22.64 24.53
C CYS A 163 25.58 -22.21 25.09
N SER A 164 25.62 -21.42 26.16
CA SER A 164 26.88 -21.05 26.83
C SER A 164 27.48 -22.18 27.67
N VAL A 165 26.64 -23.00 28.30
CA VAL A 165 27.03 -24.09 29.21
C VAL A 165 26.13 -25.30 28.94
N MET A 166 26.58 -26.18 28.06
CA MET A 166 25.79 -27.26 27.45
C MET A 166 25.67 -28.50 28.38
N THR A 167 25.14 -28.32 29.59
CA THR A 167 24.89 -29.39 30.55
C THR A 167 23.48 -29.99 30.40
N ALA A 168 23.30 -31.22 30.87
CA ALA A 168 21.98 -31.88 30.89
C ALA A 168 20.93 -31.09 31.69
N GLU A 169 21.34 -30.50 32.83
CA GLU A 169 20.49 -29.67 33.67
C GLU A 169 20.01 -28.40 32.94
N ASN A 170 20.93 -27.65 32.31
CA ASN A 170 20.55 -26.46 31.54
C ASN A 170 19.65 -26.82 30.35
N PHE A 171 19.88 -27.98 29.72
CA PHE A 171 19.02 -28.47 28.64
C PHE A 171 17.60 -28.79 29.11
N GLU A 172 17.46 -29.41 30.28
CA GLU A 172 16.16 -29.72 30.88
C GLU A 172 15.38 -28.43 31.23
N ILE A 173 16.05 -27.47 31.88
CA ILE A 173 15.48 -26.15 32.20
C ILE A 173 15.01 -25.45 30.93
N TYR A 174 15.87 -25.36 29.90
CA TYR A 174 15.51 -24.77 28.61
C TYR A 174 14.30 -25.47 28.00
N THR A 175 14.31 -26.81 27.97
CA THR A 175 13.24 -27.62 27.38
C THR A 175 11.90 -27.39 28.09
N GLN A 176 11.91 -27.32 29.43
CA GLN A 176 10.71 -27.04 30.21
C GLN A 176 10.14 -25.65 29.90
N ILE A 177 11.00 -24.62 29.87
CA ILE A 177 10.61 -23.24 29.54
C ILE A 177 10.12 -23.13 28.09
N ALA A 178 10.77 -23.82 27.14
CA ALA A 178 10.38 -23.82 25.74
C ALA A 178 9.00 -24.47 25.54
N ARG A 179 8.72 -25.59 26.23
CA ARG A 179 7.42 -26.26 26.22
C ARG A 179 6.32 -25.37 26.83
N SER A 180 6.57 -24.77 28.00
CA SER A 180 5.59 -23.89 28.65
C SER A 180 5.29 -22.66 27.80
N THR A 181 6.32 -22.03 27.22
CA THR A 181 6.19 -20.89 26.30
C THR A 181 5.36 -21.28 25.08
N SER A 182 5.65 -22.42 24.45
CA SER A 182 4.90 -22.89 23.27
C SER A 182 3.43 -23.14 23.58
N LYS A 183 3.13 -23.73 24.75
CA LYS A 183 1.76 -23.95 25.23
C LYS A 183 1.02 -22.63 25.46
N LEU A 184 1.68 -21.67 26.10
CA LEU A 184 1.12 -20.33 26.34
C LEU A 184 0.80 -19.61 25.03
N LEU A 185 1.74 -19.55 24.09
CA LEU A 185 1.54 -18.83 22.81
C LEU A 185 0.43 -19.45 21.97
N LYS A 186 0.33 -20.80 21.94
CA LYS A 186 -0.78 -21.50 21.28
C LYS A 186 -2.12 -21.15 21.92
N LYS A 187 -2.19 -21.15 23.26
CA LYS A 187 -3.40 -20.76 24.01
C LYS A 187 -3.81 -19.32 23.71
N LYS A 188 -2.88 -18.36 23.81
CA LYS A 188 -3.13 -16.93 23.55
C LYS A 188 -3.58 -16.68 22.12
N LYS A 189 -2.92 -17.29 21.13
CA LYS A 189 -3.31 -17.20 19.72
C LYS A 189 -4.73 -17.72 19.50
N PHE A 190 -5.06 -18.87 20.08
CA PHE A 190 -6.40 -19.47 19.96
C PHE A 190 -7.48 -18.60 20.63
N GLU A 191 -7.24 -18.12 21.85
CA GLU A 191 -8.17 -17.21 22.54
C GLU A 191 -8.37 -15.90 21.79
N GLY A 192 -7.30 -15.30 21.28
CA GLY A 192 -7.40 -14.09 20.48
C GLY A 192 -8.16 -14.32 19.17
N TRP A 193 -7.96 -15.47 18.53
CA TRP A 193 -8.73 -15.84 17.34
C TRP A 193 -10.22 -16.04 17.65
N ARG A 194 -10.53 -16.73 18.76
CA ARG A 194 -11.90 -16.92 19.24
C ARG A 194 -12.58 -15.57 19.50
N ARG A 195 -11.95 -14.67 20.27
CA ARG A 195 -12.49 -13.32 20.54
C ARG A 195 -12.72 -12.53 19.25
N PHE A 196 -11.82 -12.66 18.27
CA PHE A 196 -12.02 -12.05 16.96
C PHE A 196 -13.26 -12.62 16.25
N CYS A 197 -13.41 -13.94 16.17
CA CYS A 197 -14.59 -14.57 15.59
C CYS A 197 -15.89 -14.18 16.29
N GLU A 198 -15.90 -14.11 17.61
CA GLU A 198 -17.05 -13.67 18.42
C GLU A 198 -17.41 -12.19 18.18
N SER A 199 -16.42 -11.36 17.82
CA SER A 199 -16.64 -9.95 17.48
C SER A 199 -17.20 -9.71 16.07
N ILE A 200 -17.31 -10.75 15.22
CA ILE A 200 -17.79 -10.59 13.85
C ILE A 200 -19.30 -10.40 13.84
N SER A 201 -19.78 -9.28 13.30
CA SER A 201 -21.20 -9.02 13.01
C SER A 201 -21.45 -8.85 11.51
N PRO A 202 -22.69 -9.01 11.01
CA PRO A 202 -23.03 -8.85 9.59
C PRO A 202 -22.70 -7.45 9.02
N ASP A 203 -22.68 -6.42 9.85
CA ASP A 203 -22.42 -5.04 9.45
C ASP A 203 -20.92 -4.69 9.32
N ILE A 204 -20.03 -5.64 9.63
CA ILE A 204 -18.59 -5.40 9.56
C ILE A 204 -18.12 -5.34 8.11
N CYS A 205 -17.39 -4.28 7.78
CA CYS A 205 -16.74 -4.14 6.48
C CYS A 205 -15.82 -5.34 6.17
N PRO A 206 -16.00 -6.05 5.03
CA PRO A 206 -15.16 -7.19 4.65
C PRO A 206 -13.66 -6.89 4.64
N SER A 207 -13.27 -5.66 4.31
CA SER A 207 -11.87 -5.23 4.32
C SER A 207 -11.24 -5.33 5.71
N LEU A 208 -12.00 -5.05 6.77
CA LEU A 208 -11.57 -5.17 8.16
C LEU A 208 -11.36 -6.63 8.55
N VAL A 209 -12.28 -7.51 8.14
CA VAL A 209 -12.19 -8.96 8.37
C VAL A 209 -10.93 -9.51 7.71
N TRP A 210 -10.74 -9.27 6.42
CA TRP A 210 -9.56 -9.72 5.68
C TRP A 210 -8.25 -9.16 6.26
N ARG A 211 -8.25 -7.90 6.72
CA ARG A 211 -7.10 -7.30 7.41
C ARG A 211 -6.76 -8.05 8.69
N ASN A 212 -7.74 -8.38 9.51
CA ASN A 212 -7.50 -9.14 10.74
C ASN A 212 -7.07 -10.59 10.45
N ILE A 213 -7.71 -11.29 9.51
CA ILE A 213 -7.29 -12.63 9.07
C ILE A 213 -5.81 -12.63 8.69
N ARG A 214 -5.38 -11.65 7.89
CA ARG A 214 -3.96 -11.50 7.51
C ARG A 214 -3.07 -11.32 8.74
N ARG A 215 -3.43 -10.43 9.67
CA ARG A 215 -2.68 -10.19 10.93
C ARG A 215 -2.58 -11.42 11.84
N PHE A 216 -3.57 -12.32 11.81
CA PHE A 216 -3.54 -13.58 12.57
C PHE A 216 -2.70 -14.68 11.89
N LYS A 217 -2.63 -14.67 10.55
CA LYS A 217 -1.75 -15.56 9.78
C LYS A 217 -0.28 -15.13 9.87
N SER A 218 -0.01 -13.85 9.64
CA SER A 218 1.31 -13.26 9.72
C SER A 218 1.22 -11.81 10.22
N ALA A 219 2.10 -11.45 11.17
CA ALA A 219 2.27 -10.05 11.57
C ALA A 219 2.77 -9.19 10.39
N PHE A 220 3.49 -9.82 9.45
CA PHE A 220 4.04 -9.20 8.26
C PHE A 220 3.17 -9.56 7.06
N TYR A 221 2.49 -8.57 6.51
CA TYR A 221 2.01 -8.64 5.14
C TYR A 221 2.82 -7.61 4.37
N SER A 222 3.85 -8.06 3.67
CA SER A 222 4.27 -7.30 2.49
C SER A 222 3.07 -7.32 1.57
N SER A 223 2.53 -6.16 1.21
CA SER A 223 1.74 -6.07 -0.01
C SER A 223 2.62 -6.69 -1.07
N SER A 224 2.28 -7.90 -1.51
CA SER A 224 2.92 -8.46 -2.68
C SER A 224 2.55 -7.48 -3.78
N SER A 225 3.48 -6.58 -4.11
CA SER A 225 3.51 -5.90 -5.40
C SER A 225 3.79 -6.99 -6.42
N GLY A 226 2.83 -7.92 -6.58
CA GLY A 226 2.79 -8.80 -7.72
C GLY A 226 2.48 -7.89 -8.88
N THR A 227 3.53 -7.29 -9.46
CA THR A 227 3.47 -6.86 -10.84
C THR A 227 3.07 -8.10 -11.61
N LEU A 228 1.82 -8.12 -12.06
CA LEU A 228 1.38 -9.06 -13.08
C LEU A 228 2.37 -8.91 -14.23
N PRO A 229 2.97 -10.01 -14.74
CA PRO A 229 3.74 -9.95 -15.96
C PRO A 229 2.92 -9.22 -17.02
N ILE A 230 3.52 -8.27 -17.73
CA ILE A 230 2.83 -7.40 -18.69
C ILE A 230 2.01 -8.24 -19.68
N GLU A 231 2.59 -9.34 -20.16
CA GLU A 231 1.90 -10.29 -21.06
C GLU A 231 0.62 -10.89 -20.47
N LEU A 232 0.60 -11.18 -19.15
CA LEU A 232 -0.59 -11.70 -18.49
C LEU A 232 -1.64 -10.60 -18.25
N ALA A 233 -1.19 -9.36 -18.04
CA ALA A 233 -2.08 -8.21 -17.94
C ALA A 233 -2.75 -7.92 -19.30
N ASP A 234 -1.98 -7.94 -20.40
CA ASP A 234 -2.48 -7.70 -21.75
C ASP A 234 -3.51 -8.76 -22.16
N GLN A 235 -3.21 -10.05 -21.93
CA GLN A 235 -4.16 -11.15 -22.19
C GLN A 235 -5.46 -11.03 -21.37
N PHE A 236 -5.38 -10.44 -20.17
CA PHE A 236 -6.55 -10.22 -19.33
C PHE A 236 -7.38 -9.03 -19.84
N ILE A 237 -6.74 -7.94 -20.27
CA ILE A 237 -7.39 -6.78 -20.86
C ILE A 237 -8.11 -7.17 -22.16
N ASP A 238 -7.46 -7.94 -23.04
CA ASP A 238 -8.06 -8.40 -24.30
C ASP A 238 -9.32 -9.25 -24.09
N LYS A 239 -9.42 -9.97 -22.97
CA LYS A 239 -10.61 -10.76 -22.62
C LYS A 239 -11.74 -9.92 -22.03
N LEU A 240 -11.42 -8.88 -21.26
CA LEU A 240 -12.42 -8.03 -20.61
C LEU A 240 -12.96 -6.95 -21.54
N ALA A 241 -12.09 -6.36 -22.36
CA ALA A 241 -12.40 -5.26 -23.25
C ALA A 241 -11.68 -5.46 -24.59
N PRO A 242 -12.11 -6.44 -25.41
CA PRO A 242 -11.53 -6.64 -26.72
C PRO A 242 -11.60 -5.34 -27.54
N PRO A 243 -10.58 -5.04 -28.36
CA PRO A 243 -10.49 -3.77 -29.11
C PRO A 243 -11.65 -3.57 -30.12
N TYR A 244 -12.46 -4.61 -30.34
CA TYR A 244 -13.61 -4.58 -31.20
C TYR A 244 -14.81 -5.24 -30.50
N VAL A 245 -15.89 -4.48 -30.36
CA VAL A 245 -17.20 -5.03 -30.02
C VAL A 245 -17.83 -5.51 -31.33
N PRO A 246 -18.16 -6.81 -31.47
CA PRO A 246 -18.88 -7.27 -32.65
C PRO A 246 -20.21 -6.52 -32.74
N ASN A 247 -20.46 -5.86 -33.88
CA ASN A 247 -21.81 -5.46 -34.24
C ASN A 247 -22.64 -6.73 -34.38
N PHE A 248 -23.28 -7.17 -33.29
CA PHE A 248 -24.33 -8.14 -33.37
C PHE A 248 -25.40 -7.52 -34.27
N ASN A 249 -25.53 -8.08 -35.47
CA ASN A 249 -26.53 -7.72 -36.47
C ASN A 249 -27.81 -7.25 -35.78
N ASN A 250 -28.11 -5.96 -35.97
CA ASN A 250 -29.37 -5.30 -35.72
C ASN A 250 -30.52 -6.29 -35.47
N ALA A 251 -30.67 -6.77 -34.23
CA ALA A 251 -31.99 -7.03 -33.74
C ALA A 251 -32.64 -5.66 -33.79
N GLN A 252 -33.59 -5.50 -34.70
CA GLN A 252 -34.41 -4.31 -34.85
C GLN A 252 -34.99 -3.92 -33.49
N CYS A 253 -34.24 -3.15 -32.71
CA CYS A 253 -34.84 -2.18 -31.83
C CYS A 253 -35.29 -1.07 -32.78
N CYS A 254 -36.46 -1.28 -33.38
CA CYS A 254 -37.26 -0.20 -33.93
C CYS A 254 -37.61 0.70 -32.75
N ILE A 255 -36.68 1.58 -32.36
CA ILE A 255 -37.05 2.79 -31.65
C ILE A 255 -37.57 3.71 -32.76
N PRO A 256 -38.87 4.07 -32.80
CA PRO A 256 -39.34 5.11 -33.69
C PRO A 256 -38.85 6.45 -33.11
N TYR A 257 -37.56 6.75 -33.28
CA TYR A 257 -36.99 8.03 -32.88
C TYR A 257 -36.89 8.95 -34.09
N SER A 258 -38.05 9.26 -34.67
CA SER A 258 -38.29 10.61 -35.17
C SER A 258 -38.95 11.42 -34.06
N VAL A 259 -38.29 11.50 -32.91
CA VAL A 259 -38.44 12.67 -32.05
C VAL A 259 -37.36 13.62 -32.55
N PRO A 260 -37.69 14.82 -33.05
CA PRO A 260 -36.71 15.89 -33.11
C PRO A 260 -36.42 16.26 -31.67
N CYS A 261 -35.61 15.45 -31.00
CA CYS A 261 -35.14 15.80 -29.69
C CYS A 261 -34.05 16.82 -29.94
N SER A 262 -34.45 18.09 -29.85
CA SER A 262 -33.55 19.20 -29.62
C SER A 262 -32.90 18.98 -28.26
N HIS A 263 -31.99 18.01 -28.15
CA HIS A 263 -31.02 17.94 -27.05
C HIS A 263 -29.97 19.02 -27.29
N THR A 264 -30.41 20.28 -27.44
CA THR A 264 -29.54 21.45 -27.41
C THR A 264 -28.88 21.60 -26.03
N ASP A 265 -29.44 20.96 -25.00
CA ASP A 265 -28.97 21.03 -23.61
C ASP A 265 -27.76 20.14 -23.30
N LEU A 266 -27.47 19.08 -24.08
CA LEU A 266 -26.31 18.21 -23.77
C LEU A 266 -24.96 18.88 -24.01
N ASN A 267 -24.93 19.92 -24.84
CA ASN A 267 -23.74 20.73 -25.12
C ASN A 267 -23.79 22.10 -24.43
N ALA A 268 -24.74 22.31 -23.52
CA ALA A 268 -24.84 23.55 -22.75
C ALA A 268 -23.73 23.61 -21.69
N PRO A 269 -23.23 24.81 -21.35
CA PRO A 269 -22.31 24.99 -20.23
C PRO A 269 -22.90 24.46 -18.92
N PHE A 270 -22.07 23.80 -18.12
CA PHE A 270 -22.46 23.27 -16.83
C PHE A 270 -22.88 24.39 -15.87
N SER A 271 -23.88 24.10 -15.05
CA SER A 271 -24.39 24.96 -13.99
C SER A 271 -23.74 24.68 -12.64
N LEU A 272 -23.78 25.67 -11.73
CA LEU A 272 -23.29 25.50 -10.36
C LEU A 272 -24.09 24.43 -9.60
N SER A 273 -25.38 24.28 -9.88
CA SER A 273 -26.24 23.25 -9.32
C SER A 273 -25.80 21.85 -9.72
N GLU A 274 -25.42 21.64 -10.99
CA GLU A 274 -24.90 20.36 -11.46
C GLU A 274 -23.55 20.04 -10.81
N LEU A 275 -22.64 21.01 -10.77
CA LEU A 275 -21.34 20.84 -10.11
C LEU A 275 -21.50 20.47 -8.63
N LYS A 276 -22.35 21.18 -7.88
CA LYS A 276 -22.63 20.86 -6.47
C LYS A 276 -23.32 19.50 -6.33
N GLY A 277 -24.22 19.16 -7.24
CA GLY A 277 -24.88 17.86 -7.30
C GLY A 277 -23.86 16.73 -7.39
N VAL A 278 -22.90 16.83 -8.30
CA VAL A 278 -21.81 15.85 -8.46
C VAL A 278 -20.94 15.79 -7.19
N LEU A 279 -20.51 16.95 -6.68
CA LEU A 279 -19.65 17.01 -5.50
C LEU A 279 -20.32 16.42 -4.24
N SER A 280 -21.64 16.42 -4.16
CA SER A 280 -22.38 15.83 -3.02
C SER A 280 -22.29 14.29 -2.96
N TYR A 281 -22.07 13.63 -4.10
CA TYR A 281 -22.06 12.17 -4.20
C TYR A 281 -20.64 11.58 -4.20
N VAL A 282 -19.66 12.35 -4.68
CA VAL A 282 -18.30 11.87 -4.88
C VAL A 282 -17.56 11.71 -3.55
N LYS A 283 -16.80 10.61 -3.44
CA LYS A 283 -15.87 10.35 -2.34
C LYS A 283 -14.44 10.51 -2.84
N ASP A 284 -13.54 10.93 -1.96
CA ASP A 284 -12.12 11.03 -2.32
C ASP A 284 -11.57 9.71 -2.86
N SER A 285 -11.05 9.78 -4.08
CA SER A 285 -10.21 8.76 -4.70
C SER A 285 -8.73 9.14 -4.55
N SER A 286 -7.83 8.37 -5.16
CA SER A 286 -6.43 8.81 -5.25
C SER A 286 -6.38 10.06 -6.13
N PRO A 287 -5.78 11.17 -5.66
CA PRO A 287 -5.72 12.39 -6.46
C PRO A 287 -4.92 12.18 -7.75
N GLY A 288 -5.17 13.04 -8.73
CA GLY A 288 -4.46 13.08 -10.00
C GLY A 288 -3.00 13.50 -9.83
N GLU A 289 -2.33 13.77 -10.95
CA GLU A 289 -0.98 14.35 -10.93
C GLU A 289 -0.94 15.75 -10.33
N ASP A 290 -2.07 16.46 -10.39
CA ASP A 290 -2.31 17.75 -9.76
C ASP A 290 -2.31 17.69 -8.22
N GLY A 291 -2.50 16.50 -7.62
CA GLY A 291 -2.60 16.34 -6.17
C GLY A 291 -3.89 16.90 -5.55
N ILE A 292 -4.88 17.29 -6.36
CA ILE A 292 -6.17 17.81 -5.88
C ILE A 292 -7.09 16.64 -5.53
N THR A 293 -7.72 16.71 -4.37
CA THR A 293 -8.71 15.73 -3.92
C THR A 293 -10.11 16.34 -4.01
N TYR A 294 -11.13 15.52 -4.17
CA TYR A 294 -12.51 16.01 -4.21
C TYR A 294 -12.89 16.77 -2.93
N SER A 295 -12.35 16.38 -1.78
CA SER A 295 -12.53 17.13 -0.53
C SER A 295 -12.09 18.60 -0.60
N PHE A 296 -11.10 18.96 -1.43
CA PHE A 296 -10.71 20.37 -1.58
C PHE A 296 -11.81 21.16 -2.26
N LEU A 297 -12.43 20.60 -3.31
CA LEU A 297 -13.53 21.23 -4.05
C LEU A 297 -14.84 21.22 -3.25
N ILE A 298 -15.19 20.10 -2.60
CA ILE A 298 -16.38 19.97 -1.74
C ILE A 298 -16.39 21.04 -0.65
N ASN A 299 -15.20 21.40 -0.15
CA ASN A 299 -15.02 22.38 0.90
C ASN A 299 -14.61 23.76 0.39
N CYS A 300 -14.82 24.09 -0.88
CA CYS A 300 -14.75 25.47 -1.36
C CYS A 300 -16.09 26.20 -1.14
N ASN A 301 -16.05 27.54 -1.08
CA ASN A 301 -17.26 28.35 -1.11
C ASN A 301 -17.73 28.62 -2.54
N ASP A 302 -18.96 29.12 -2.66
CA ASP A 302 -19.64 29.33 -3.95
C ASP A 302 -18.85 30.22 -4.91
N ALA A 303 -18.15 31.25 -4.43
CA ALA A 303 -17.31 32.10 -5.27
C ALA A 303 -16.19 31.30 -5.94
N SER A 304 -15.51 30.45 -5.17
CA SER A 304 -14.43 29.57 -5.62
C SER A 304 -14.94 28.49 -6.57
N LEU A 305 -16.11 27.91 -6.28
CA LEU A 305 -16.76 26.94 -7.17
C LEU A 305 -17.25 27.57 -8.48
N ASN A 306 -17.75 28.80 -8.45
CA ASN A 306 -18.12 29.53 -9.67
C ASN A 306 -16.89 29.84 -10.52
N TYR A 307 -15.76 30.22 -9.92
CA TYR A 307 -14.52 30.41 -10.66
C TYR A 307 -14.09 29.11 -11.37
N TYR A 308 -14.08 28.00 -10.63
CA TYR A 308 -13.76 26.68 -11.18
C TYR A 308 -14.72 26.27 -12.31
N LEU A 309 -16.02 26.54 -12.14
CA LEU A 309 -17.04 26.29 -13.16
C LEU A 309 -16.80 27.10 -14.43
N CYS A 310 -16.44 28.39 -14.31
CA CYS A 310 -16.06 29.22 -15.46
C CYS A 310 -14.88 28.62 -16.22
N VAL A 311 -13.87 28.11 -15.51
CA VAL A 311 -12.71 27.44 -16.13
C VAL A 311 -13.14 26.17 -16.87
N ILE A 312 -13.95 25.29 -16.25
CA ILE A 312 -14.44 24.06 -16.91
C ILE A 312 -15.23 24.39 -18.17
N ASN A 313 -16.17 25.33 -18.09
CA ASN A 313 -17.01 25.69 -19.22
C ASN A 313 -16.20 26.33 -20.34
N ALA A 314 -15.19 27.14 -20.02
CA ALA A 314 -14.27 27.70 -21.01
C ALA A 314 -13.44 26.61 -21.72
N ILE A 315 -12.94 25.60 -20.97
CA ILE A 315 -12.24 24.44 -21.54
C ILE A 315 -13.19 23.64 -22.46
N MET A 316 -14.42 23.38 -22.00
CA MET A 316 -15.42 22.64 -22.78
C MET A 316 -15.75 23.33 -24.11
N LEU A 317 -15.90 24.66 -24.09
CA LEU A 317 -16.23 25.44 -25.28
C LEU A 317 -15.03 25.65 -26.22
N SER A 318 -13.81 25.76 -25.68
CA SER A 318 -12.59 25.98 -26.48
C SER A 318 -11.99 24.69 -27.02
N GLY A 319 -12.25 23.54 -26.38
CA GLY A 319 -11.59 22.27 -26.67
C GLY A 319 -10.12 22.19 -26.23
N ASN A 320 -9.60 23.25 -25.59
CA ASN A 320 -8.21 23.33 -25.16
C ASN A 320 -8.02 22.70 -23.77
N ILE A 321 -7.67 21.42 -23.74
CA ILE A 321 -7.43 20.68 -22.51
C ILE A 321 -6.05 21.08 -21.94
N PRO A 322 -5.95 21.52 -20.67
CA PRO A 322 -4.67 21.75 -20.02
C PRO A 322 -3.83 20.47 -19.99
N SER A 323 -2.52 20.58 -20.22
CA SER A 323 -1.59 19.44 -20.18
C SER A 323 -1.56 18.72 -18.82
N SER A 324 -1.93 19.40 -17.74
CA SER A 324 -2.14 18.79 -16.41
C SER A 324 -3.32 17.79 -16.38
N CYS A 325 -4.27 17.91 -17.30
CA CYS A 325 -5.43 17.03 -17.47
C CYS A 325 -5.23 15.97 -18.57
N GLU A 326 -4.18 16.06 -19.40
CA GLU A 326 -3.94 15.07 -20.47
C GLU A 326 -3.36 13.75 -19.94
N ASN A 327 -2.53 13.80 -18.89
CA ASN A 327 -1.92 12.60 -18.31
C ASN A 327 -2.92 11.71 -17.52
N THR A 328 -4.14 12.17 -17.27
CA THR A 328 -5.17 11.33 -16.63
C THR A 328 -5.72 10.25 -17.57
N ASN A 329 -5.67 10.45 -18.89
CA ASN A 329 -6.22 9.50 -19.87
C ASN A 329 -5.43 8.18 -19.99
N HIS A 330 -4.19 8.12 -19.51
CA HIS A 330 -3.47 6.85 -19.43
C HIS A 330 -3.69 6.09 -18.12
N SER A 331 -4.38 6.67 -17.13
CA SER A 331 -4.64 6.02 -15.84
C SER A 331 -6.13 5.82 -15.52
N SER A 332 -7.04 6.21 -16.41
CA SER A 332 -8.49 6.01 -16.27
C SER A 332 -9.10 5.24 -17.44
N HIS A 333 -8.51 4.11 -17.82
CA HIS A 333 -9.32 3.05 -18.38
C HIS A 333 -10.01 2.32 -17.21
N ILE A 334 -11.33 2.17 -17.34
CA ILE A 334 -12.29 1.54 -16.42
C ILE A 334 -13.00 2.55 -15.47
N LYS A 335 -14.12 3.09 -15.97
CA LYS A 335 -15.43 3.05 -15.29
C LYS A 335 -16.53 3.47 -16.28
N THR A 336 -17.03 2.47 -17.01
CA THR A 336 -18.42 2.39 -17.45
C THR A 336 -19.01 1.14 -16.82
#